data_AF-A0A7C2EHR1-F1
#
_entry.id   AF-A0A7C2EHR1-F1
#
_cell.length_a   1.000
_cell.length_b   1.000
_cell.length_c   1.000
_cell.angle_alpha   90.00
_cell.angle_beta   90.00
_cell.angle_gamma   90.00
#
_symmetry.space_group_name_H-M   'P 1'
#
loop_
_entity.id
_entity.type
_entity.pdbx_description
1 polymer ?
#
loop_
_entity_poly.entity_id
_entity_poly.type
_entity_poly.pdbx_seq_one_letter_code
_entity_poly.pdbx_strand_id
1 'polypeptide(L)'
;MAKGHPKKGEVSQARLAPRNTGRRRLLLAGTAVLGMGGIAAALFWPGESGKTSRAYALAPESALPPNVRRAPPNVREAYRFAIANRETLRFIPCFCGCGTEGHKSNADCYVKDIRPDGSVVFDFMSLG
;
A
#
# COMPACT_ATOMS: atom_id res chain seq x y z
N MET A 1 41.24 -56.09 -27.88
CA MET A 1 41.86 -56.73 -26.70
C MET A 1 40.77 -57.08 -25.68
N ALA A 2 40.75 -58.34 -25.24
CA ALA A 2 40.24 -58.96 -24.00
C ALA A 2 38.97 -58.35 -23.32
N LYS A 3 37.79 -58.97 -23.42
CA LYS A 3 37.25 -60.18 -22.73
C LYS A 3 37.04 -60.00 -21.21
N GLY A 4 35.78 -60.12 -20.77
CA GLY A 4 35.40 -60.33 -19.38
C GLY A 4 33.89 -60.41 -19.12
N HIS A 5 33.24 -61.52 -19.48
CA HIS A 5 32.07 -62.06 -18.78
C HIS A 5 32.58 -63.12 -17.78
N PRO A 6 31.96 -63.42 -16.61
CA PRO A 6 30.57 -63.88 -16.43
C PRO A 6 29.93 -63.39 -15.09
N LYS A 7 28.66 -63.65 -14.69
CA LYS A 7 28.03 -64.93 -14.26
C LYS A 7 26.51 -64.74 -14.06
N LYS A 8 25.77 -65.84 -14.28
CA LYS A 8 24.33 -66.05 -14.06
C LYS A 8 23.96 -66.23 -12.56
N GLY A 9 22.69 -65.98 -12.26
CA GLY A 9 21.97 -66.26 -10.99
C GLY A 9 21.30 -64.97 -10.53
N GLU A 10 20.01 -64.86 -10.23
CA GLU A 10 19.05 -65.82 -9.73
C GLU A 10 17.66 -65.17 -9.88
N VAL A 11 16.64 -65.92 -10.29
CA VAL A 11 15.25 -65.46 -10.22
C VAL A 11 14.77 -65.73 -8.79
N SER A 12 14.40 -64.68 -8.05
CA SER A 12 13.61 -64.86 -6.82
C SER A 12 12.60 -63.74 -6.67
N GLN A 13 11.34 -64.12 -6.86
CA GLN A 13 10.18 -63.33 -6.52
C GLN A 13 10.11 -63.17 -4.99
N ALA A 14 9.84 -61.96 -4.50
CA ALA A 14 8.94 -61.70 -3.35
C ALA A 14 9.21 -60.32 -2.74
N ARG A 15 8.28 -59.38 -2.97
CA ARG A 15 7.32 -58.95 -1.93
C ARG A 15 6.50 -57.80 -2.46
N LEU A 16 5.20 -58.01 -2.55
CA LEU A 16 4.22 -56.95 -2.68
C LEU A 16 4.39 -55.99 -1.49
N ALA A 17 4.80 -54.75 -1.76
CA ALA A 17 4.47 -53.65 -0.88
C ALA A 17 3.04 -53.20 -1.23
N PRO A 18 2.09 -53.18 -0.28
CA PRO A 18 0.75 -52.66 -0.55
C PRO A 18 0.87 -51.18 -0.92
N ARG A 19 0.52 -50.84 -2.17
CA ARG A 19 0.37 -49.43 -2.56
C ARG A 19 -0.79 -48.89 -1.75
N ASN A 20 -0.48 -48.03 -0.77
CA ASN A 20 -1.42 -47.35 0.10
C ASN A 20 -2.42 -46.53 -0.76
N THR A 21 -3.57 -47.13 -1.05
CA THR A 21 -4.67 -46.57 -1.87
C THR A 21 -5.51 -45.53 -1.13
N GLY A 22 -5.14 -45.16 0.11
CA GLY A 22 -5.84 -44.16 0.91
C GLY A 22 -5.48 -42.70 0.57
N ARG A 23 -4.29 -42.43 0.03
CA ARG A 23 -3.86 -41.04 -0.26
C ARG A 23 -4.41 -40.45 -1.55
N ARG A 24 -4.89 -41.29 -2.48
CA ARG A 24 -5.37 -40.84 -3.79
C ARG A 24 -6.88 -40.52 -3.82
N ARG A 25 -7.64 -41.00 -2.83
CA ARG A 25 -9.08 -40.69 -2.69
C ARG A 25 -9.36 -39.43 -1.87
N LEU A 26 -8.39 -38.96 -1.07
CA LEU A 26 -8.50 -37.67 -0.36
C LEU A 26 -8.17 -36.44 -1.22
N LEU A 27 -7.72 -36.62 -2.47
CA LEU A 27 -7.45 -35.52 -3.41
C LEU A 27 -8.56 -35.35 -4.47
N LEU A 28 -9.75 -35.94 -4.27
CA LEU A 28 -10.92 -35.74 -5.13
C LEU A 28 -12.19 -35.39 -4.32
N ALA A 29 -12.02 -34.81 -3.13
CA ALA A 29 -13.13 -34.25 -2.34
C ALA A 29 -12.82 -32.80 -1.88
N GLY A 30 -11.84 -32.13 -2.49
CA GLY A 30 -11.43 -30.76 -2.17
C GLY A 30 -11.53 -29.77 -3.34
N THR A 31 -12.04 -30.19 -4.50
CA THR A 31 -12.10 -29.35 -5.71
C THR A 31 -13.51 -28.92 -6.12
N ALA A 32 -14.56 -29.40 -5.45
CA ALA A 32 -15.95 -29.03 -5.75
C ALA A 32 -16.49 -27.86 -4.89
N VAL A 33 -15.66 -27.22 -4.06
CA VAL A 33 -16.02 -25.96 -3.35
C VAL A 33 -15.31 -24.75 -3.96
N LEU A 34 -14.23 -24.93 -4.72
CA LEU A 34 -13.46 -23.83 -5.31
C LEU A 34 -13.83 -23.48 -6.76
N GLY A 35 -14.71 -24.24 -7.41
CA GLY A 35 -15.20 -23.93 -8.77
C GLY A 35 -16.46 -23.06 -8.84
N MET A 36 -17.36 -23.18 -7.85
CA MET A 36 -18.59 -22.37 -7.75
C MET A 36 -18.55 -21.33 -6.62
N GLY A 37 -17.57 -21.39 -5.71
CA GLY A 37 -17.36 -20.33 -4.70
C GLY A 37 -16.61 -19.10 -5.25
N GLY A 38 -15.74 -19.30 -6.25
CA GLY A 38 -14.91 -18.22 -6.80
C GLY A 38 -15.66 -17.22 -7.68
N ILE A 39 -16.68 -17.68 -8.43
CA ILE A 39 -17.47 -16.80 -9.31
C ILE A 39 -18.53 -16.03 -8.49
N ALA A 40 -19.12 -16.64 -7.46
CA ALA A 40 -20.08 -15.96 -6.60
C ALA A 40 -19.46 -14.81 -5.77
N ALA A 41 -18.18 -14.92 -5.40
CA ALA A 41 -17.48 -13.89 -4.63
C ALA A 41 -17.15 -12.63 -5.46
N ALA A 42 -16.98 -12.75 -6.78
CA ALA A 42 -16.72 -11.59 -7.65
C ALA A 42 -18.00 -10.79 -7.98
N LEU A 43 -19.18 -11.43 -7.92
CA LEU A 43 -20.46 -10.77 -8.18
C LEU A 43 -21.07 -10.10 -6.93
N PHE A 44 -20.60 -10.46 -5.74
CA PHE A 44 -21.05 -9.87 -4.47
C PHE A 44 -20.01 -8.95 -3.81
N TRP A 45 -18.84 -8.75 -4.41
CA TRP A 45 -17.91 -7.73 -3.95
C TRP A 45 -18.39 -6.36 -4.46
N PRO A 46 -18.96 -5.46 -3.62
CA PRO A 46 -19.19 -4.08 -4.02
C PRO A 46 -17.82 -3.40 -3.97
N GLY A 47 -16.95 -3.77 -4.91
CA GLY A 47 -15.66 -3.15 -5.14
C GLY A 47 -15.85 -1.89 -5.96
N GLU A 48 -16.65 -0.96 -5.47
CA GLU A 48 -16.40 0.42 -5.85
C GLU A 48 -15.08 0.81 -5.19
N SER A 49 -14.00 0.71 -5.96
CA SER A 49 -12.84 1.59 -5.82
C SER A 49 -13.27 3.02 -6.20
N GLY A 50 -14.32 3.53 -5.56
CA GLY A 50 -14.69 4.92 -5.62
C GLY A 50 -13.58 5.67 -4.91
N LYS A 51 -12.92 6.59 -5.62
CA LYS A 51 -12.13 7.64 -4.96
C LYS A 51 -13.11 8.36 -4.04
N THR A 52 -13.16 7.96 -2.79
CA THR A 52 -13.95 8.62 -1.75
C THR A 52 -13.25 9.93 -1.47
N SER A 53 -13.48 10.93 -2.33
CA SER A 53 -13.12 12.31 -2.04
C SER A 53 -14.05 12.78 -0.93
N ARG A 54 -13.68 12.50 0.32
CA ARG A 54 -14.29 13.19 1.44
C ARG A 54 -13.96 14.67 1.23
N ALA A 55 -14.97 15.50 1.01
CA ALA A 55 -14.78 16.92 0.79
C ALA A 55 -14.18 17.54 2.07
N TYR A 56 -12.91 17.92 2.00
CA TYR A 56 -12.24 18.69 3.04
C TYR A 56 -12.20 20.17 2.66
N ALA A 57 -12.16 21.04 3.66
CA ALA A 57 -12.05 22.48 3.43
C ALA A 57 -10.68 22.80 2.81
N LEU A 58 -10.67 23.67 1.81
CA LEU A 58 -9.46 24.24 1.21
C LEU A 58 -9.54 25.76 1.30
N ALA A 59 -8.43 26.40 1.68
CA ALA A 59 -8.31 27.85 1.54
C ALA A 59 -8.46 28.28 0.07
N PRO A 60 -8.80 29.53 -0.25
CA PRO A 60 -8.86 29.98 -1.64
C PRO A 60 -7.46 30.08 -2.27
N GLU A 61 -7.35 29.96 -3.59
CA GLU A 61 -6.08 30.15 -4.32
C GLU A 61 -5.47 31.55 -4.11
N SER A 62 -6.31 32.56 -3.85
CA SER A 62 -5.86 33.93 -3.55
C SER A 62 -5.10 34.03 -2.23
N ALA A 63 -5.24 33.07 -1.31
CA ALA A 63 -4.48 33.03 -0.07
C ALA A 63 -3.02 32.59 -0.28
N LEU A 64 -2.70 32.00 -1.44
CA LEU A 64 -1.36 31.50 -1.71
C LEU A 64 -0.42 32.61 -2.21
N PRO A 65 0.84 32.63 -1.76
CA PRO A 65 1.82 33.58 -2.26
C PRO A 65 2.20 33.26 -3.73
N PRO A 66 2.75 34.22 -4.49
CA PRO A 66 3.02 34.05 -5.92
C PRO A 66 3.88 32.84 -6.28
N ASN A 67 4.87 32.49 -5.44
CA ASN A 67 5.73 31.32 -5.65
C ASN A 67 4.97 30.01 -5.52
N VAL A 68 4.08 29.87 -4.52
CA VAL A 68 3.25 28.67 -4.36
C VAL A 68 2.19 28.58 -5.47
N ARG A 69 1.60 29.70 -5.91
CA ARG A 69 0.61 29.70 -7.01
C ARG A 69 1.13 29.18 -8.35
N ARG A 70 2.45 29.14 -8.55
CA ARG A 70 3.09 28.55 -9.74
C ARG A 70 3.50 27.09 -9.55
N ALA A 71 3.34 26.55 -8.35
CA ALA A 71 3.68 25.16 -8.06
C ALA A 71 2.69 24.18 -8.72
N PRO A 72 3.07 22.90 -8.87
CA PRO A 72 2.17 21.86 -9.34
C PRO A 72 0.84 21.82 -8.55
N PRO A 73 -0.27 21.39 -9.17
CA PRO A 73 -1.60 21.42 -8.52
C PRO A 73 -1.66 20.75 -7.15
N ASN A 74 -1.03 19.58 -6.99
CA ASN A 74 -0.98 18.85 -5.73
C ASN A 74 -0.25 19.62 -4.62
N VAL A 75 0.80 20.37 -4.97
CA VAL A 75 1.53 21.20 -4.01
C VAL A 75 0.64 22.37 -3.57
N ARG A 76 0.00 23.07 -4.52
CA ARG A 76 -0.94 24.16 -4.19
C ARG A 76 -2.07 23.68 -3.29
N GLU A 77 -2.65 22.53 -3.59
CA GLU A 77 -3.71 21.93 -2.79
C GLU A 77 -3.24 21.59 -1.37
N ALA A 78 -2.02 21.05 -1.21
CA ALA A 78 -1.45 20.78 0.11
C ALA A 78 -1.30 22.05 0.96
N TYR A 79 -0.80 23.15 0.39
CA TYR A 79 -0.74 24.44 1.09
C TYR A 79 -2.13 24.96 1.46
N ARG A 80 -3.10 24.86 0.55
CA ARG A 80 -4.48 25.30 0.80
C ARG A 80 -5.16 24.47 1.87
N PHE A 81 -4.89 23.16 1.89
CA PHE A 81 -5.35 22.24 2.92
C PHE A 81 -4.73 22.59 4.26
N ALA A 82 -3.42 22.88 4.31
CA ALA A 82 -2.72 23.20 5.54
C ALA A 82 -3.20 24.51 6.19
N ILE A 83 -3.54 25.52 5.38
CA ILE A 83 -4.16 26.75 5.88
C ILE A 83 -5.53 26.43 6.51
N ALA A 84 -6.40 25.70 5.80
CA ALA A 84 -7.78 25.47 6.22
C ALA A 84 -7.93 24.43 7.36
N ASN A 85 -6.98 23.52 7.52
CA ASN A 85 -7.06 22.38 8.45
C ASN A 85 -5.87 22.34 9.42
N ARG A 86 -5.30 23.51 9.76
CA ARG A 86 -4.11 23.62 10.60
C ARG A 86 -4.27 22.91 11.96
N GLU A 87 -5.45 23.05 12.56
CA GLU A 87 -5.79 22.42 13.85
C GLU A 87 -5.79 20.89 13.79
N THR A 88 -6.05 20.30 12.63
CA THR A 88 -5.90 18.86 12.46
C THR A 88 -4.44 18.49 12.22
N LEU A 89 -3.75 19.24 11.36
CA LEU A 89 -2.37 18.94 10.99
C LEU A 89 -1.36 19.10 12.13
N ARG A 90 -1.65 19.91 13.17
CA ARG A 90 -0.77 20.03 14.35
C ARG A 90 -0.59 18.71 15.11
N PHE A 91 -1.51 17.75 14.96
CA PHE A 91 -1.44 16.43 15.60
C PHE A 91 -0.74 15.38 14.73
N ILE A 92 -0.41 15.73 13.49
CA ILE A 92 0.29 14.84 12.56
C ILE A 92 1.78 15.17 12.64
N PRO A 93 2.68 14.20 12.88
CA PRO A 93 4.12 14.46 12.93
C PRO A 93 4.68 14.99 11.61
N CYS A 94 5.79 15.73 11.69
CA CYS A 94 6.59 16.07 10.52
C CYS A 94 7.41 14.87 10.07
N PHE A 95 7.38 14.54 8.78
CA PHE A 95 8.11 13.41 8.19
C PHE A 95 9.22 13.84 7.22
N CYS A 96 9.60 15.13 7.23
CA CYS A 96 10.63 15.68 6.33
C CYS A 96 12.07 15.26 6.69
N GLY A 97 12.28 14.57 7.83
CA GLY A 97 13.59 14.06 8.22
C GLY A 97 14.50 15.05 8.97
N CYS A 98 14.00 16.24 9.32
CA CYS A 98 14.77 17.27 10.04
C CYS A 98 15.03 16.99 11.53
N GLY A 99 14.50 15.88 12.07
CA GLY A 99 14.67 15.52 13.49
C GLY A 99 14.04 16.54 14.45
N THR A 100 14.65 16.69 15.63
CA THR A 100 14.14 17.50 16.75
C THR A 100 14.31 19.02 16.55
N GLU A 101 15.16 19.44 15.62
CA GLU A 101 15.37 20.87 15.30
C GLU A 101 14.49 21.36 14.14
N GLY A 102 13.69 20.47 13.56
CA GLY A 102 12.77 20.78 12.47
C GLY A 102 11.40 21.28 12.91
N HIS A 103 10.44 21.10 12.01
CA HIS A 103 9.04 21.37 12.26
C HIS A 103 8.44 20.46 13.34
N LYS A 104 7.58 21.03 14.19
CA LYS A 104 6.94 20.29 15.29
C LYS A 104 5.82 19.37 14.79
N SER A 105 5.20 19.73 13.67
CA SER A 105 4.07 19.01 13.09
C SER A 105 4.01 19.16 11.56
N ASN A 106 3.13 18.42 10.91
CA ASN A 106 2.85 18.54 9.49
C ASN A 106 2.28 19.92 9.12
N ALA A 107 1.61 20.62 10.05
CA ALA A 107 1.13 21.98 9.82
C ALA A 107 2.29 22.95 9.54
N ASP A 108 3.39 22.78 10.27
CA ASP A 108 4.52 23.70 10.21
C ASP A 108 5.34 23.54 8.92
N CYS A 109 5.19 22.41 8.21
CA CYS A 109 5.77 22.17 6.87
C CYS A 109 5.29 23.17 5.81
N TYR A 110 4.13 23.79 6.01
CA TYR A 110 3.50 24.70 5.05
C TYR A 110 3.33 26.11 5.62
N VAL A 111 3.06 26.21 6.94
CA VAL A 111 2.78 27.48 7.59
C VAL A 111 3.62 27.63 8.84
N LYS A 112 4.62 28.51 8.77
CA LYS A 112 5.50 28.84 9.88
C LYS A 112 4.75 29.53 11.03
N ASP A 113 3.86 30.46 10.72
CA ASP A 113 3.12 31.23 11.72
C ASP A 113 1.83 31.86 11.15
N ILE A 114 0.91 32.24 12.02
CA ILE A 114 -0.23 33.11 11.69
C ILE A 114 -0.14 34.32 12.60
N ARG A 115 0.08 35.49 12.01
CA ARG A 115 0.20 36.73 12.77
C ARG A 115 -1.15 37.13 13.40
N PRO A 116 -1.13 38.01 14.43
CA PRO A 116 -2.36 38.49 15.07
C PRO A 116 -3.36 39.17 14.11
N ASP A 117 -2.87 39.73 13.00
CA ASP A 117 -3.69 40.34 11.94
C ASP A 117 -4.32 39.32 10.97
N GLY A 118 -4.09 38.02 11.20
CA GLY A 118 -4.55 36.92 10.35
C GLY A 118 -3.66 36.65 9.14
N SER A 119 -2.57 37.40 8.95
CA SER A 119 -1.65 37.14 7.84
C SER A 119 -0.83 35.87 8.07
N VAL A 120 -0.73 35.06 7.01
CA VAL A 120 -0.07 33.76 7.04
C VAL A 120 1.41 33.91 6.68
N VAL A 121 2.29 33.40 7.54
CA VAL A 121 3.72 33.26 7.25
C VAL A 121 3.97 31.85 6.73
N PHE A 122 4.32 31.75 5.45
CA PHE A 122 4.53 30.48 4.77
C PHE A 122 5.91 29.92 5.06
N ASP A 123 5.98 28.60 5.22
CA ASP A 123 7.22 27.85 5.05
C ASP A 123 7.30 27.40 3.58
N PHE A 124 8.49 27.30 3.01
CA PHE A 124 8.68 26.95 1.60
C PHE A 124 9.42 25.63 1.39
N MET A 125 9.75 24.91 2.48
CA MET A 125 10.39 23.60 2.41
C MET A 125 9.61 22.60 1.56
N SER A 126 8.27 22.68 1.57
CA SER A 126 7.42 21.78 0.78
C SER A 126 7.31 22.13 -0.71
N LEU A 127 8.03 23.13 -1.22
CA LEU A 127 8.00 23.50 -2.65
C LEU A 127 8.95 22.69 -3.55
N GLY A 128 9.87 21.91 -2.97
CA GLY A 128 10.89 21.16 -3.71
C GLY A 128 12.29 21.52 -3.23
#